data_AF-A0AA35QR13-F1
#
_entry.id   AF-A0AA35QR13-F1
#
_cell.length_a   1.000
_cell.length_b   1.000
_cell.length_c   1.000
_cell.angle_alpha   90.00
_cell.angle_beta   90.00
_cell.angle_gamma   90.00
#
_symmetry.space_group_name_H-M   'P 1'
#
loop_
_entity.id
_entity.type
_entity.pdbx_description
1 polymer ?
#
loop_
_entity_poly.entity_id
_entity_poly.type
_entity_poly.pdbx_seq_one_letter_code
_entity_poly.pdbx_strand_id
1 'polypeptide(L)'
;MLENVEKMKQDLLAKAEALGKELPLNTLDELIDHFGGPEHVAEMTGRKGRLVRRPDGSVVFESRAEQCLSIDHVNLKEKERFMNGDK
;
A
#
# COMPACT_ATOMS: atom_id res chain seq x y z
N MET A 1 -19.71 -30.31 4.17
CA MET A 1 -19.28 -29.18 5.03
C MET A 1 -18.17 -28.37 4.37
N LEU A 2 -17.08 -28.97 3.90
CA LEU A 2 -15.98 -28.28 3.21
C LEU A 2 -16.42 -27.52 1.93
N GLU A 3 -17.28 -28.10 1.11
CA GLU A 3 -17.79 -27.44 -0.11
C GLU A 3 -18.55 -26.14 0.17
N ASN A 4 -19.34 -26.09 1.25
CA ASN A 4 -20.07 -24.89 1.63
C ASN A 4 -19.12 -23.78 2.09
N VAL A 5 -18.05 -24.14 2.81
CA VAL A 5 -17.02 -23.19 3.25
C VAL A 5 -16.27 -22.62 2.04
N GLU A 6 -15.88 -23.47 1.10
CA GLU A 6 -15.18 -23.00 -0.11
C GLU A 6 -16.10 -22.10 -0.95
N LYS A 7 -17.38 -22.46 -1.10
CA LYS A 7 -18.36 -21.59 -1.79
C LYS A 7 -18.51 -20.22 -1.11
N MET A 8 -18.65 -20.19 0.22
CA MET A 8 -18.74 -18.92 0.97
C MET A 8 -17.48 -18.07 0.80
N LYS A 9 -16.29 -18.68 0.82
CA LYS A 9 -15.03 -17.99 0.56
C LYS A 9 -15.01 -17.37 -0.84
N GLN A 10 -15.39 -18.12 -1.88
CA GLN A 10 -15.42 -17.61 -3.25
C GLN A 10 -16.43 -16.46 -3.40
N ASP A 11 -17.62 -16.57 -2.81
CA ASP A 11 -18.63 -15.51 -2.82
C ASP A 11 -18.13 -14.24 -2.12
N LEU A 12 -17.43 -14.37 -0.99
CA LEU A 12 -16.83 -13.23 -0.28
C LEU A 12 -15.72 -12.56 -1.10
N LEU A 13 -14.85 -13.34 -1.75
CA LEU A 13 -13.79 -12.82 -2.61
C LEU A 13 -14.37 -12.07 -3.81
N ALA A 14 -15.41 -12.62 -4.47
CA ALA A 14 -16.08 -11.95 -5.58
C ALA A 14 -16.73 -10.63 -5.17
N LYS A 15 -17.38 -10.58 -4.00
CA LYS A 15 -17.95 -9.35 -3.44
C LYS A 15 -16.87 -8.31 -3.10
N ALA A 16 -15.76 -8.75 -2.53
CA ALA A 16 -14.63 -7.88 -2.22
C ALA A 16 -14.02 -7.27 -3.50
N GLU A 17 -13.86 -8.07 -4.57
CA GLU A 17 -13.35 -7.59 -5.85
C GLU A 17 -14.31 -6.60 -6.52
N ALA A 18 -15.62 -6.86 -6.47
CA ALA A 18 -16.63 -5.94 -6.99
C ALA A 18 -16.60 -4.60 -6.21
N LEU A 19 -16.64 -4.66 -4.87
CA LEU A 19 -16.62 -3.49 -4.01
C LEU A 19 -15.31 -2.69 -4.17
N GLY A 20 -14.17 -3.38 -4.33
CA GLY A 20 -12.86 -2.74 -4.51
C GLY A 20 -12.76 -1.82 -5.72
N LYS A 21 -13.63 -1.97 -6.73
CA LYS A 21 -13.70 -1.08 -7.90
C LYS A 21 -14.44 0.23 -7.61
N GLU A 22 -15.29 0.24 -6.60
CA GLU A 22 -16.10 1.40 -6.19
C GLU A 22 -15.51 2.13 -4.98
N LEU A 23 -14.66 1.44 -4.21
CA LEU A 23 -14.00 2.05 -3.06
C LEU A 23 -12.95 3.07 -3.54
N PRO A 24 -12.94 4.28 -2.96
CA PRO A 24 -11.89 5.25 -3.25
C PRO A 24 -10.54 4.66 -2.83
N LEU A 25 -9.49 5.04 -3.57
CA LEU A 25 -8.14 4.65 -3.18
C LEU A 25 -7.85 5.23 -1.79
N ASN A 26 -6.95 4.58 -1.07
CA ASN A 26 -6.51 5.12 0.21
C ASN A 26 -5.97 6.53 -0.01
N THR A 27 -6.45 7.50 0.75
CA THR A 27 -6.11 8.93 0.55
C THR A 27 -4.62 9.20 0.61
N LEU A 28 -3.88 8.44 1.43
CA LEU A 28 -2.42 8.55 1.50
C LEU A 28 -1.75 7.98 0.25
N ASP A 29 -2.28 6.92 -0.34
CA ASP A 29 -1.75 6.36 -1.60
C ASP A 29 -1.98 7.34 -2.76
N GLU A 30 -3.14 8.00 -2.80
CA GLU A 30 -3.41 9.06 -3.78
C GLU A 30 -2.46 10.27 -3.62
N LEU A 31 -2.21 10.69 -2.39
CA LEU A 31 -1.26 11.79 -2.12
C LEU A 31 0.17 11.41 -2.53
N ILE A 32 0.62 10.19 -2.19
CA ILE A 32 1.94 9.69 -2.58
C ILE A 32 2.06 9.65 -4.11
N ASP A 33 1.04 9.13 -4.81
CA ASP A 33 1.00 9.09 -6.29
C ASP A 33 1.07 10.50 -6.89
N HIS A 34 0.32 11.46 -6.32
CA HIS A 34 0.33 12.86 -6.77
C HIS A 34 1.71 13.52 -6.66
N PHE A 35 2.50 13.16 -5.64
CA PHE A 35 3.87 13.65 -5.48
C PHE A 35 4.90 12.88 -6.31
N GLY A 36 4.48 11.97 -7.20
CA GLY A 36 5.37 11.21 -8.09
C GLY A 36 5.75 9.83 -7.54
N GLY A 37 5.07 9.36 -6.50
CA GLY A 37 5.28 8.03 -5.92
C GLY A 37 6.20 8.02 -4.70
N PRO A 38 6.41 6.84 -4.10
CA PRO A 38 7.09 6.70 -2.81
C PRO A 38 8.57 7.05 -2.82
N GLU A 39 9.20 7.11 -3.99
CA GLU A 39 10.57 7.57 -4.13
C GLU A 39 10.68 9.08 -3.93
N HIS A 40 9.64 9.87 -4.14
CA HIS A 40 9.69 11.33 -4.08
C HIS A 40 9.15 11.92 -2.78
N VAL A 41 8.84 11.09 -1.78
CA VAL A 41 8.29 11.51 -0.48
C VAL A 41 8.84 10.68 0.67
N ALA A 42 8.86 11.26 1.86
CA ALA A 42 9.05 10.52 3.10
C ALA A 42 7.68 10.19 3.73
N GLU A 43 7.32 8.91 3.79
CA GLU A 43 6.09 8.50 4.46
C GLU A 43 6.30 8.40 5.97
N MET A 44 5.70 9.33 6.73
CA MET A 44 5.82 9.42 8.20
C MET A 44 4.60 8.87 8.92
N THR A 45 4.02 7.78 8.41
CA THR A 45 2.79 7.17 8.94
C THR A 45 3.05 5.81 9.60
N GLY A 46 2.09 5.31 10.38
CA GLY A 46 2.14 3.97 10.98
C GLY A 46 1.75 2.81 10.05
N ARG A 47 1.53 3.07 8.75
CA ARG A 47 1.09 2.05 7.78
C ARG A 47 2.23 1.08 7.47
N LYS A 48 1.94 -0.22 7.43
CA LYS A 48 2.91 -1.26 7.07
C LYS A 48 2.97 -1.58 5.58
N GLY A 49 2.07 -1.01 4.80
CA GLY A 49 2.01 -1.19 3.36
C GLY A 49 1.12 -0.15 2.72
N ARG A 50 1.29 -0.03 1.40
CA ARG A 50 0.63 0.96 0.54
C ARG A 50 0.32 0.33 -0.81
N LEU A 51 -0.62 0.91 -1.54
CA LEU A 51 -0.81 0.61 -2.96
C LEU A 51 0.00 1.60 -3.80
N VAL A 52 0.71 1.09 -4.80
CA VAL A 52 1.52 1.89 -5.72
C VAL A 52 1.05 1.65 -7.14
N ARG A 53 0.82 2.73 -7.88
CA ARG A 53 0.52 2.70 -9.31
C ARG A 53 1.81 2.54 -10.09
N ARG A 54 1.86 1.55 -10.97
CA ARG A 54 2.96 1.31 -11.90
C ARG A 54 2.76 2.12 -13.19
N PRO A 55 3.83 2.37 -13.96
CA PRO A 55 3.73 3.07 -15.25
C PRO A 55 2.82 2.38 -16.28
N ASP A 56 2.61 1.06 -16.15
CA ASP A 56 1.69 0.29 -16.99
C ASP A 56 0.20 0.44 -16.59
N GLY A 57 -0.09 1.27 -15.58
CA GLY A 57 -1.43 1.53 -15.05
C GLY A 57 -1.90 0.52 -14.01
N SER A 58 -1.14 -0.56 -13.77
CA SER A 58 -1.46 -1.54 -12.72
C SER A 58 -1.26 -0.94 -11.33
N VAL A 59 -1.99 -1.47 -10.34
CA VAL A 59 -1.85 -1.10 -8.94
C VAL A 59 -1.37 -2.31 -8.17
N VAL A 60 -0.27 -2.17 -7.43
CA VAL A 60 0.34 -3.25 -6.67
C VAL A 60 0.48 -2.89 -5.19
N PHE A 61 0.34 -3.87 -4.33
CA PHE A 61 0.64 -3.71 -2.91
C PHE A 61 2.15 -3.77 -2.67
N GLU A 62 2.68 -2.79 -1.95
CA GLU A 62 4.06 -2.76 -1.48
C GLU A 62 4.10 -2.79 0.05
N SER A 63 4.90 -3.71 0.60
CA SER A 63 5.22 -3.71 2.03
C SER A 63 6.20 -2.59 2.33
N ARG A 64 5.90 -1.80 3.37
CA ARG A 64 6.83 -0.85 4.00
C ARG A 64 7.59 -1.47 5.16
N ALA A 65 7.06 -2.53 5.76
CA ALA A 65 7.70 -3.18 6.88
C ALA A 65 9.03 -3.82 6.44
N GLU A 66 10.14 -3.33 6.99
CA GLU A 66 11.46 -3.94 6.86
C GLU A 66 11.67 -4.99 7.96
N GLN A 67 12.40 -6.06 7.65
CA GLN A 67 12.72 -7.10 8.64
C GLN A 67 13.48 -6.51 9.82
N CYS A 68 13.07 -6.89 11.03
CA CYS A 68 13.68 -6.48 12.30
C CYS A 68 13.59 -4.98 12.62
N LEU A 69 12.75 -4.20 11.93
CA LEU A 69 12.56 -2.77 12.21
C LEU A 69 11.11 -2.45 12.57
N SER A 70 10.94 -1.53 13.52
CA SER A 70 9.63 -0.92 13.76
C SER A 70 9.31 0.08 12.66
N ILE A 71 8.03 0.42 12.49
CA ILE A 71 7.63 1.39 11.48
C ILE A 71 8.22 2.79 11.76
N ASP A 72 8.44 3.14 13.03
CA ASP A 72 9.10 4.39 13.40
C ASP A 72 10.55 4.45 12.91
N HIS A 73 11.28 3.33 12.95
CA HIS A 73 12.62 3.24 12.38
C HIS A 73 12.59 3.36 10.84
N VAL A 74 11.60 2.76 10.18
CA VAL A 74 11.40 2.92 8.72
C VAL A 74 11.12 4.39 8.39
N ASN A 75 10.24 5.05 9.13
CA ASN A 75 9.91 6.47 8.96
C ASN A 75 11.16 7.36 9.12
N LEU A 76 12.00 7.09 10.13
CA LEU A 76 13.23 7.84 10.32
C LEU A 76 14.18 7.69 9.11
N LYS A 77 14.37 6.47 8.60
CA LYS A 77 15.17 6.22 7.39
C LYS A 77 14.61 6.93 6.16
N GLU A 78 13.29 6.87 5.95
CA GLU A 78 12.65 7.56 4.83
C GLU A 78 12.84 9.07 4.91
N LYS A 79 12.67 9.65 6.10
CA LYS A 79 12.93 11.07 6.36
C LYS A 79 14.38 11.44 6.05
N GLU A 80 15.34 10.65 6.52
CA GLU A 80 16.76 10.90 6.28
C GLU A 80 17.12 10.88 4.79
N ARG A 81 16.67 9.86 4.04
CA ARG A 81 16.89 9.79 2.59
C ARG A 81 16.30 10.99 1.85
N PHE A 82 15.07 11.38 2.21
CA PHE A 82 14.43 12.56 1.64
C PHE A 82 15.21 13.85 1.92
N MET A 83 15.63 14.06 3.18
CA MET A 83 16.40 15.25 3.56
C MET A 83 17.80 15.30 2.92
N ASN A 84 18.37 14.14 2.59
CA ASN A 84 19.66 14.03 1.91
C ASN A 84 19.55 14.14 0.39
N GLY A 85 18.33 14.15 -0.19
CA GLY A 85 18.12 14.15 -1.64
C GLY A 85 18.33 12.79 -2.31
N ASP A 86 18.31 11.70 -1.54
CA ASP A 86 18.38 10.31 -2.04
C ASP A 86 17.00 9.79 -2.48
N LYS A 87 16.04 10.71 -2.67
CA LYS A 87 14.62 10.53 -2.97
C LYS A 87 14.14 11.73 -3.79
#